data_AF-A0A975H9Z1-F1
#
_entry.id   AF-A0A975H9Z1-F1
#
_cell.length_a   1.000
_cell.length_b   1.000
_cell.length_c   1.000
_cell.angle_alpha   90.00
_cell.angle_beta   90.00
_cell.angle_gamma   90.00
#
_symmetry.space_group_name_H-M   'P 1'
#
loop_
_entity.id
_entity.type
_entity.pdbx_description
1 polymer ?
#
loop_
_entity_poly.entity_id
_entity_poly.type
_entity_poly.pdbx_seq_one_letter_code
_entity_poly.pdbx_strand_id
1 'polypeptide(L)'
;MVYEKYRLRELQPNEIIRLAEFIVVENFKHHRQSCNDVPFKRKKEILSVYNQEMDFLNSSKIFVAEDTSGNIVGFIRILKWNGMDVLPLQRIFGIDSL
;
A
#
# COMPACT_ATOMS: atom_id res chain seq x y z
N MET A 1 20.66 -4.90 10.30
CA MET A 1 21.28 -3.69 9.75
C MET A 1 20.34 -2.52 9.99
N VAL A 2 20.77 -1.52 10.76
CA VAL A 2 19.99 -0.29 11.01
C VAL A 2 20.60 0.76 10.10
N TYR A 3 19.90 1.13 9.02
CA TYR A 3 20.13 2.44 8.42
C TYR A 3 19.56 3.44 9.42
N GLU A 4 20.40 4.30 10.01
CA GLU A 4 20.11 5.14 11.20
C GLU A 4 18.87 6.06 11.11
N LYS A 5 18.09 6.01 10.03
CA LYS A 5 16.88 6.80 9.81
C LYS A 5 15.59 6.00 9.70
N TYR A 6 15.66 4.68 9.49
CA TYR A 6 14.46 3.89 9.19
C TYR A 6 14.43 2.53 9.87
N ARG A 7 13.26 2.14 10.37
CA ARG A 7 12.98 0.81 10.93
C ARG A 7 12.22 -0.02 9.90
N LEU A 8 12.74 -1.22 9.59
CA LEU A 8 12.03 -2.21 8.79
C LEU A 8 11.29 -3.20 9.70
N ARG A 9 10.02 -3.46 9.40
CA ARG A 9 9.23 -4.48 10.11
C ARG A 9 8.13 -5.06 9.22
N GLU A 10 7.66 -6.24 9.57
CA GLU A 10 6.44 -6.81 9.00
C GLU A 10 5.21 -6.04 9.51
N LEU A 11 4.35 -5.65 8.58
CA LEU A 11 3.09 -4.96 8.87
C LEU A 11 2.11 -5.94 9.51
N GLN A 12 1.47 -5.54 10.59
CA GLN A 12 0.47 -6.38 11.24
C GLN A 12 -0.90 -6.24 10.54
N PRO A 13 -1.75 -7.28 10.55
CA PRO A 13 -3.07 -7.22 9.91
C PRO A 13 -3.96 -6.06 10.35
N ASN A 14 -3.88 -5.66 11.62
CA ASN A 14 -4.63 -4.53 12.16
C ASN A 14 -4.13 -3.15 11.67
N GLU A 15 -3.02 -3.10 10.94
CA GLU A 15 -2.42 -1.89 10.41
C GLU A 15 -2.64 -1.70 8.90
N ILE A 16 -3.38 -2.59 8.25
CA ILE A 16 -3.67 -2.53 6.80
C ILE A 16 -4.31 -1.21 6.39
N ILE A 17 -5.11 -0.59 7.28
CA ILE A 17 -5.67 0.74 7.02
C ILE A 17 -4.58 1.82 6.84
N ARG A 18 -3.49 1.75 7.62
CA ARG A 18 -2.35 2.68 7.50
C ARG A 18 -1.65 2.51 6.15
N LEU A 19 -1.54 1.26 5.68
CA LEU A 19 -0.98 0.96 4.36
C LEU A 19 -1.88 1.51 3.24
N ALA A 20 -3.19 1.33 3.34
CA ALA A 20 -4.14 1.82 2.33
C ALA A 20 -4.11 3.34 2.21
N GLU A 21 -4.05 4.04 3.35
CA GLU A 21 -3.86 5.50 3.38
C GLU A 21 -2.56 5.92 2.71
N PHE A 22 -1.45 5.24 3.02
CA PHE A 22 -0.14 5.50 2.41
C PHE A 22 -0.16 5.31 0.89
N ILE A 23 -0.69 4.19 0.39
CA ILE A 23 -0.78 3.90 -1.05
C ILE A 23 -1.57 4.97 -1.80
N VAL A 24 -2.74 5.35 -1.25
CA VAL A 24 -3.56 6.42 -1.83
C VAL A 24 -2.75 7.71 -1.89
N VAL A 25 -2.16 8.14 -0.76
CA VAL A 25 -1.38 9.38 -0.68
C VAL A 25 -0.24 9.40 -1.70
N GLU A 26 0.57 8.34 -1.78
CA GLU A 26 1.70 8.28 -2.71
C GLU A 26 1.26 8.24 -4.17
N ASN A 27 0.26 7.41 -4.51
CA ASN A 27 -0.26 7.36 -5.87
C ASN A 27 -0.79 8.72 -6.35
N PHE A 28 -1.38 9.53 -5.46
CA PHE A 28 -1.88 10.86 -5.84
C PHE A 28 -0.79 11.93 -5.91
N LYS A 29 0.19 11.92 -5.00
CA LYS A 29 1.34 12.85 -5.03
C LYS A 29 2.06 12.79 -6.37
N HIS A 30 2.17 11.61 -6.97
CA HIS A 30 2.86 11.42 -8.24
C HIS A 30 2.01 11.77 -9.48
N HIS A 31 0.68 11.86 -9.38
CA HIS A 31 -0.20 12.02 -10.53
C HIS A 31 -1.00 13.35 -10.61
N ARG A 32 -1.07 14.19 -9.57
CA ARG A 32 -1.70 15.53 -9.66
C ARG A 32 -0.98 16.62 -8.86
N GLN A 33 -0.68 17.73 -9.53
CA GLN A 33 0.02 18.93 -9.06
C GLN A 33 -0.73 19.78 -7.99
N SER A 34 -1.79 19.27 -7.34
CA SER A 34 -2.53 20.01 -6.32
C SER A 34 -2.84 19.13 -5.11
N CYS A 35 -2.04 19.33 -4.06
CA CYS A 35 -2.16 18.66 -2.75
C CYS A 35 -3.21 19.34 -1.83
N ASN A 36 -4.13 20.15 -2.37
CA ASN A 36 -5.03 20.98 -1.56
C ASN A 36 -6.42 20.36 -1.33
N ASP A 37 -6.74 19.21 -1.93
CA ASP A 37 -8.03 18.54 -1.73
C ASP A 37 -7.95 17.43 -0.67
N VAL A 38 -8.21 17.85 0.56
CA VAL A 38 -8.81 17.21 1.76
C VAL A 38 -8.84 15.64 1.86
N PRO A 39 -8.43 15.06 3.01
CA PRO A 39 -8.58 13.61 3.34
C PRO A 39 -10.01 13.06 3.24
N PHE A 40 -11.02 13.88 3.46
CA PHE A 40 -12.43 13.47 3.51
C PHE A 40 -13.00 13.06 2.14
N LYS A 41 -12.52 13.64 1.03
CA LYS A 41 -12.94 13.27 -0.33
C LYS A 41 -12.39 11.92 -0.79
N ARG A 42 -11.39 11.37 -0.08
CA ARG A 42 -10.66 10.16 -0.50
C ARG A 42 -11.00 8.92 0.32
N LYS A 43 -11.96 8.99 1.26
CA LYS A 43 -12.40 7.83 2.05
C LYS A 43 -12.79 6.63 1.18
N LYS A 44 -13.46 6.88 0.04
CA LYS A 44 -13.86 5.82 -0.89
C LYS A 44 -12.66 5.12 -1.53
N GLU A 45 -11.62 5.86 -1.87
CA GLU A 45 -10.39 5.32 -2.46
C GLU A 45 -9.60 4.53 -1.41
N ILE A 46 -9.46 5.09 -0.20
CA ILE A 46 -8.81 4.43 0.93
C ILE A 46 -9.53 3.11 1.26
N LEU A 47 -10.86 3.13 1.36
CA LEU A 47 -11.66 1.92 1.59
C LEU A 47 -11.51 0.91 0.44
N SER A 48 -11.47 1.38 -0.81
CA SER A 48 -11.28 0.50 -1.96
C SER A 48 -9.92 -0.17 -1.93
N VAL A 49 -8.85 0.55 -1.61
CA VAL A 49 -7.50 -0.02 -1.47
C VAL A 49 -7.47 -0.96 -0.27
N TYR A 50 -8.00 -0.54 0.88
CA TYR A 50 -8.09 -1.37 2.08
C TYR A 50 -8.74 -2.73 1.81
N ASN A 51 -9.91 -2.76 1.15
CA ASN A 51 -10.58 -4.02 0.84
C ASN A 51 -9.72 -4.94 -0.04
N GLN A 52 -9.01 -4.37 -1.01
CA GLN A 52 -8.10 -5.14 -1.87
C GLN A 52 -6.89 -5.67 -1.09
N GLU A 53 -6.34 -4.88 -0.17
CA GLU A 53 -5.26 -5.34 0.69
C GLU A 53 -5.70 -6.49 1.60
N MET A 54 -6.95 -6.46 2.07
CA MET A 54 -7.54 -7.55 2.86
C MET A 54 -7.68 -8.84 2.05
N ASP A 55 -8.01 -8.77 0.75
CA ASP A 55 -8.11 -9.95 -0.12
C ASP A 55 -6.78 -10.73 -0.19
N PHE A 56 -5.65 -10.03 -0.10
CA PHE A 56 -4.31 -10.63 -0.16
C PHE A 56 -3.67 -10.84 1.21
N LEU A 57 -4.37 -10.57 2.32
CA LEU A 57 -3.80 -10.60 3.66
C LEU A 57 -3.21 -11.98 4.03
N ASN A 58 -3.87 -13.05 3.61
CA ASN A 58 -3.45 -14.43 3.90
C ASN A 58 -2.43 -14.98 2.90
N SER A 59 -2.30 -14.36 1.72
CA SER A 59 -1.42 -14.80 0.64
C SER A 59 -0.22 -13.88 0.44
N SER A 60 -0.10 -12.81 1.23
CA SER A 60 1.00 -11.85 1.14
C SER A 60 1.66 -11.57 2.49
N LYS A 61 2.92 -11.15 2.41
CA LYS A 61 3.66 -10.53 3.51
C LYS A 61 4.04 -9.12 3.11
N ILE A 62 3.80 -8.17 3.98
CA ILE A 62 4.08 -6.76 3.73
C ILE A 62 5.13 -6.30 4.73
N PHE A 63 6.21 -5.73 4.23
CA PHE A 63 7.25 -5.11 5.05
C PHE A 63 7.21 -3.61 4.84
N VAL A 64 7.14 -2.85 5.93
CA VAL A 64 7.15 -1.38 5.91
C VAL A 64 8.47 -0.85 6.41
N ALA A 65 8.90 0.25 5.80
CA ALA A 65 9.94 1.13 6.32
C ALA A 65 9.27 2.29 7.04
N GLU A 66 9.61 2.49 8.31
CA GLU A 66 9.11 3.58 9.14
C GLU A 66 10.21 4.57 9.49
N ASP A 67 9.90 5.86 9.51
CA ASP A 67 10.79 6.89 10.06
C ASP A 67 10.85 6.83 11.60
N THR A 68 11.65 7.70 12.21
CA THR A 68 11.80 7.79 13.67
C THR A 68 10.51 8.17 14.41
N SER A 69 9.52 8.71 13.71
CA SER A 69 8.20 9.07 14.23
C SER A 69 7.16 7.96 14.04
N GLY A 70 7.55 6.83 13.42
CA GLY A 70 6.66 5.70 13.14
C GLY A 70 5.79 5.89 11.89
N ASN A 71 6.06 6.90 11.05
CA ASN A 71 5.34 7.07 9.80
C ASN A 71 5.88 6.12 8.74
N ILE A 72 4.99 5.50 7.96
CA ILE A 72 5.38 4.70 6.81
C ILE A 72 5.98 5.64 5.76
N VAL A 73 7.21 5.36 5.34
CA VAL A 73 7.91 6.07 4.26
C VAL A 73 8.05 5.24 2.99
N GLY A 74 7.75 3.95 3.09
CA GLY A 74 7.78 3.01 1.97
C GLY A 74 7.38 1.61 2.43
N PHE A 75 7.06 0.75 1.47
CA PHE A 75 6.76 -0.64 1.74
C PHE A 75 7.16 -1.53 0.57
N ILE A 76 7.35 -2.81 0.86
CA ILE A 76 7.48 -3.87 -0.14
C ILE A 76 6.50 -5.00 0.21
N ARG A 77 5.85 -5.54 -0.81
CA ARG A 77 4.96 -6.70 -0.70
C ARG A 77 5.61 -7.91 -1.34
N ILE A 78 5.54 -9.03 -0.63
CA ILE A 78 5.81 -10.36 -1.17
C ILE A 78 4.46 -11.07 -1.30
N LEU A 79 4.05 -11.43 -2.52
CA LEU A 79 2.79 -12.12 -2.79
C LEU A 79 3.07 -13.56 -3.21
N LYS A 80 2.45 -14.54 -2.53
CA LYS A 80 2.40 -15.92 -3.00
C LYS A 80 1.28 -16.03 -4.03
N TRP A 81 1.59 -15.64 -5.27
CA TRP A 81 0.63 -15.64 -6.35
C TRP A 81 0.26 -17.06 -6.78
N ASN A 82 -1.04 -17.31 -6.97
CA ASN A 82 -1.61 -18.60 -7.34
C ASN A 82 -1.79 -18.77 -8.86
N GLY A 83 -1.45 -17.75 -9.67
CA GLY A 83 -1.64 -17.75 -11.12
C GLY A 83 -3.08 -17.49 -11.59
N MET A 84 -4.04 -17.33 -10.66
CA MET A 84 -5.46 -17.10 -10.96
C MET A 84 -5.93 -15.71 -10.50
N ASP A 85 -5.41 -15.22 -9.37
CA ASP A 85 -5.82 -13.95 -8.80
C ASP A 85 -5.30 -12.79 -9.65
N VAL A 86 -6.17 -11.81 -9.91
CA VAL A 86 -5.80 -10.58 -10.62
C VAL A 86 -4.88 -9.75 -9.73
N LEU A 87 -3.68 -9.46 -10.23
CA LEU A 87 -2.69 -8.66 -9.51
C LEU A 87 -3.10 -7.18 -9.45
N PRO A 88 -2.77 -6.46 -8.36
CA PRO A 88 -2.96 -5.02 -8.30
C PRO A 88 -2.33 -4.28 -9.49
N LEU A 89 -1.15 -4.71 -9.93
CA LEU A 89 -0.46 -4.15 -11.11
C LEU A 89 -1.24 -4.39 -12.40
N GLN A 90 -1.83 -5.57 -12.59
CA GLN A 90 -2.65 -5.86 -13.78
C GLN A 90 -3.86 -4.93 -13.83
N ARG A 91 -4.53 -4.72 -12.70
CA ARG A 91 -5.69 -3.83 -12.64
C ARG A 91 -5.33 -2.35 -12.83
N ILE A 92 -4.16 -1.92 -12.34
CA ILE A 92 -3.70 -0.52 -12.45
C ILE A 92 -3.20 -0.21 -13.87
N PHE A 93 -2.44 -1.12 -14.48
CA PHE A 93 -1.77 -0.88 -15.76
C PHE A 93 -2.47 -1.53 -16.96
N GLY A 94 -3.58 -2.24 -16.75
CA GLY A 94 -4.25 -2.98 -17.82
C GLY A 94 -3.36 -4.05 -18.44
N ILE A 95 -2.48 -4.66 -17.64
CA ILE A 95 -1.60 -5.72 -18.11
C ILE A 95 -2.41 -7.00 -18.16
N ASP A 96 -2.70 -7.48 -19.37
CA ASP A 96 -3.30 -8.80 -19.55
C ASP A 96 -2.35 -9.87 -19.00
N SER A 97 -2.90 -10.83 -18.26
CA SER A 97 -2.16 -12.05 -17.91
C SER A 97 -1.76 -12.76 -19.20
N LEU A 98 -0.44 -12.97 -19.36
CA LEU A 98 0.15 -13.81 -20.40
C LEU A 98 -0.55 -15.18 -20.50
#